data_AF-A0A6J1W2D5-F1
#
_entry.id   AF-A0A6J1W2D5-F1
#
_cell.length_a   1.000
_cell.length_b   1.000
_cell.length_c   1.000
_cell.angle_alpha   90.00
_cell.angle_beta   90.00
_cell.angle_gamma   90.00
#
_symmetry.space_group_name_H-M   'P 1'
#
loop_
_entity.id
_entity.type
_entity.pdbx_description
1 polymer ?
#
loop_
_entity_poly.entity_id
_entity_poly.type
_entity_poly.pdbx_seq_one_letter_code
_entity_poly.pdbx_strand_id
1 'polypeptide(L)'
;MGGNVRLWETSLDSLEKSLQEWRTMIGQEDGRPVQITIQRDSGLDVSSPKHGKIDPDNAPHVGGNTWAGGTGGRDTAGLGGKGGPYRLDAGHQVYQISQAEKDAVPEEVKKAAREMGKKAFKQ
;
A
#
# COMPACT_ATOMS: atom_id res chain seq x y z
N MET A 1 -20.50 -28.87 8.86
CA MET A 1 -19.42 -29.77 9.33
C MET A 1 -18.32 -29.77 8.28
N GLY A 2 -17.25 -29.01 8.49
CA GLY A 2 -16.11 -28.96 7.56
C GLY A 2 -14.94 -29.76 8.13
N GLY A 3 -14.49 -30.80 7.42
CA GLY A 3 -13.34 -31.59 7.82
C GLY A 3 -12.03 -30.85 7.53
N ASN A 4 -11.11 -30.84 8.49
CA ASN A 4 -9.74 -30.38 8.27
C ASN A 4 -8.85 -31.58 7.96
N VAL A 5 -8.19 -31.57 6.80
CA VAL A 5 -7.11 -32.51 6.50
C VAL A 5 -5.84 -31.95 7.12
N ARG A 6 -5.15 -32.75 7.93
CA ARG A 6 -3.81 -32.44 8.44
C ARG A 6 -2.85 -33.50 7.91
N LEU A 7 -1.85 -33.07 7.15
CA LEU A 7 -0.74 -33.90 6.71
C LEU A 7 0.43 -33.65 7.65
N TRP A 8 1.02 -34.71 8.19
CA TRP A 8 2.22 -34.63 9.01
C TRP A 8 3.38 -35.24 8.23
N GLU A 9 4.39 -34.44 7.93
CA GLU A 9 5.67 -34.95 7.45
C GLU A 9 6.55 -35.31 8.63
N THR A 10 7.01 -36.57 8.67
CA THR A 10 7.85 -37.10 9.75
C THR A 10 9.21 -37.58 9.24
N SER A 11 9.42 -37.62 7.92
CA SER A 11 10.70 -37.99 7.34
C SER A 11 11.67 -36.82 7.40
N LEU A 12 12.92 -37.08 7.77
CA LEU A 12 13.96 -36.04 7.86
C LEU A 12 14.19 -35.38 6.49
N ASP A 13 14.29 -36.19 5.44
CA ASP A 13 14.52 -35.70 4.07
C ASP A 13 13.37 -34.81 3.56
N SER A 14 12.11 -35.15 3.90
CA SER A 14 10.95 -34.32 3.58
C SER A 14 10.97 -33.02 4.37
N LEU A 15 11.27 -33.08 5.66
CA LEU A 15 11.33 -31.90 6.52
C LEU A 15 12.42 -30.92 6.06
N GLU A 16 13.60 -31.41 5.67
CA GLU A 16 14.67 -30.58 5.14
C GLU A 16 14.28 -29.89 3.83
N LYS A 17 13.64 -30.62 2.90
CA LYS A 17 13.13 -30.03 1.65
C LYS A 17 12.05 -28.98 1.90
N SER A 18 11.04 -29.31 2.71
CA SER A 18 9.95 -28.40 3.07
C SER A 18 10.46 -27.14 3.79
N LEU A 19 11.47 -27.28 4.66
CA LEU A 19 12.12 -26.15 5.31
C LEU A 19 12.88 -25.27 4.30
N GLN A 20 13.57 -25.88 3.33
CA GLN A 20 14.30 -25.15 2.31
C GLN A 20 13.38 -24.43 1.32
N GLU A 21 12.26 -25.04 0.94
CA GLU A 21 11.18 -24.40 0.19
C GLU A 21 10.58 -23.23 0.97
N TRP A 22 10.28 -23.42 2.25
CA TRP A 22 9.78 -22.36 3.12
C TRP A 22 10.75 -21.18 3.20
N ARG A 23 12.04 -21.43 3.45
CA ARG A 23 13.11 -20.41 3.45
C ARG A 23 13.18 -19.67 2.12
N THR A 24 13.01 -20.39 1.01
CA THR A 24 12.99 -19.76 -0.32
C THR A 24 11.76 -18.87 -0.51
N MET A 25 10.59 -19.28 0.00
CA MET A 25 9.34 -18.50 -0.09
C MET A 25 9.38 -17.22 0.75
N ILE A 26 9.90 -17.25 1.97
CA ILE A 26 9.93 -16.08 2.86
C ILE A 26 11.11 -15.12 2.57
N GLY A 27 12.08 -15.56 1.76
CA GLY A 27 13.31 -14.83 1.50
C GLY A 27 14.44 -15.18 2.46
N GLN A 28 15.64 -14.67 2.20
CA GLN A 28 16.77 -14.86 3.12
C GLN A 28 16.54 -14.07 4.41
N GLU A 29 16.98 -14.63 5.55
CA GLU A 29 17.03 -13.93 6.84
C GLU A 29 18.15 -12.86 6.81
N ASP A 30 18.00 -11.85 5.96
CA ASP A 30 18.93 -10.73 5.81
C ASP A 30 18.68 -9.58 6.82
N GLY A 31 17.81 -9.84 7.82
CA GLY A 31 17.42 -8.90 8.86
C GLY A 31 16.33 -7.90 8.42
N ARG A 32 15.85 -7.96 7.18
CA ARG A 32 14.74 -7.10 6.73
C ARG A 32 13.39 -7.68 7.18
N PRO A 33 12.40 -6.82 7.50
CA PRO A 33 11.05 -7.30 7.81
C PRO A 33 10.46 -8.07 6.61
N VAL A 34 9.79 -9.20 6.90
CA VAL A 34 9.04 -9.95 5.87
C VAL A 34 7.94 -9.07 5.31
N GLN A 35 7.95 -8.84 3.99
CA GLN A 35 6.94 -8.06 3.29
C GLN A 35 5.92 -8.97 2.62
N ILE A 36 4.65 -8.84 2.99
CA ILE A 36 3.54 -9.54 2.35
C ILE A 36 2.83 -8.57 1.40
N THR A 37 2.72 -8.95 0.12
CA THR A 37 1.94 -8.18 -0.86
C THR A 37 0.56 -8.79 -1.01
N ILE A 38 -0.47 -8.05 -0.60
CA ILE A 38 -1.87 -8.46 -0.77
C ILE A 38 -2.47 -7.63 -1.90
N GLN A 39 -2.87 -8.29 -2.98
CA GLN A 39 -3.60 -7.64 -4.06
C GLN A 39 -5.09 -7.56 -3.71
N ARG A 40 -5.60 -6.34 -3.56
CA ARG A 40 -7.01 -6.03 -3.37
C ARG A 40 -7.36 -4.82 -4.21
N ASP A 41 -8.56 -4.81 -4.79
CA ASP A 41 -9.12 -3.63 -5.43
C ASP A 41 -9.93 -2.85 -4.39
N SER A 42 -9.74 -1.53 -4.32
CA SER A 42 -10.53 -0.67 -3.45
C SER A 42 -11.97 -0.51 -3.93
N GLY A 43 -12.23 -0.65 -5.24
CA GLY A 43 -13.54 -0.36 -5.85
C GLY A 43 -13.97 1.12 -5.73
N LEU A 44 -13.06 2.01 -5.34
CA LEU A 44 -13.33 3.43 -5.10
C LEU A 44 -12.75 4.30 -6.22
N ASP A 45 -13.57 5.18 -6.77
CA ASP A 45 -13.15 6.13 -7.77
C ASP A 45 -12.39 7.34 -7.20
N VAL A 46 -11.63 7.99 -8.07
CA VAL A 46 -10.94 9.25 -7.80
C VAL A 46 -11.80 10.43 -8.23
N SER A 47 -11.60 11.56 -7.57
CA SER A 47 -12.38 12.78 -7.82
C SER A 47 -11.45 13.93 -8.16
N SER A 48 -11.06 14.74 -7.18
CA SER A 48 -10.17 15.87 -7.38
C SER A 48 -9.05 15.86 -6.34
N PRO A 49 -7.79 16.08 -6.76
CA PRO A 49 -6.64 16.08 -5.87
C PRO A 49 -6.77 17.20 -4.84
N LYS A 50 -6.34 16.94 -3.60
CA LYS A 50 -6.33 17.89 -2.50
C LYS A 50 -5.19 17.62 -1.52
N HIS A 51 -4.84 18.62 -0.72
CA HIS A 51 -3.85 18.44 0.36
C HIS A 51 -4.37 17.50 1.46
N GLY A 52 -5.62 17.68 1.89
CA GLY A 52 -6.20 16.97 3.04
C GLY A 52 -6.23 17.82 4.30
N LYS A 53 -6.79 17.27 5.37
CA LYS A 53 -6.74 17.83 6.73
C LYS A 53 -5.48 17.34 7.44
N ILE A 54 -4.89 18.17 8.30
CA ILE A 54 -3.79 17.77 9.17
C ILE A 54 -4.39 17.17 10.44
N ASP A 55 -3.94 15.99 10.81
CA ASP A 55 -4.30 15.35 12.08
C ASP A 55 -3.40 15.89 13.20
N PRO A 56 -3.95 16.58 14.23
CA PRO A 56 -3.17 17.06 15.37
C PRO A 56 -2.47 15.93 16.14
N ASP A 57 -3.07 14.73 16.17
CA ASP A 57 -2.55 13.59 16.92
C ASP A 57 -1.58 12.74 16.07
N ASN A 58 -1.40 13.10 14.79
CA ASN A 58 -0.62 12.34 13.80
C ASN A 58 -0.96 10.83 13.80
N ALA A 59 -2.24 10.48 13.92
CA ALA A 59 -2.64 9.09 13.95
C ALA A 59 -2.42 8.42 12.56
N PRO A 60 -2.15 7.11 12.50
CA PRO A 60 -1.97 6.42 11.23
C PRO A 60 -3.31 6.25 10.49
N HIS A 61 -3.37 6.74 9.25
CA HIS A 61 -4.55 6.64 8.39
C HIS A 61 -4.27 5.82 7.13
N VAL A 62 -5.10 4.80 6.85
CA VAL A 62 -4.93 3.86 5.74
C VAL A 62 -6.19 3.79 4.88
N GLY A 63 -6.08 3.95 3.56
CA GLY A 63 -7.19 3.74 2.62
C GLY A 63 -8.24 4.86 2.54
N GLY A 64 -8.05 5.96 3.26
CA GLY A 64 -9.00 7.09 3.32
C GLY A 64 -8.78 8.19 2.27
N ASN A 65 -9.55 9.28 2.40
CA ASN A 65 -9.49 10.47 1.55
C ASN A 65 -9.64 11.78 2.37
N THR A 66 -9.22 11.77 3.62
CA THR A 66 -9.43 12.88 4.56
C THR A 66 -8.12 13.52 4.99
N TRP A 67 -7.13 12.69 5.33
CA TRP A 67 -5.95 13.10 6.07
C TRP A 67 -4.73 13.25 5.16
N ALA A 68 -4.06 14.39 5.28
CA ALA A 68 -2.78 14.67 4.65
C ALA A 68 -1.72 13.75 5.27
N GLY A 69 -0.94 13.06 4.44
CA GLY A 69 0.07 12.10 4.90
C GLY A 69 -0.46 10.69 5.17
N GLY A 70 -1.75 10.44 4.92
CA GLY A 70 -2.32 9.09 4.94
C GLY A 70 -1.69 8.17 3.89
N THR A 71 -1.84 6.86 4.08
CA THR A 71 -1.25 5.85 3.20
C THR A 71 -2.31 5.02 2.48
N GLY A 72 -2.03 4.56 1.26
CA GLY A 72 -2.93 3.69 0.48
C GLY A 72 -4.29 4.29 0.15
N GLY A 73 -4.44 5.61 0.31
CA GLY A 73 -5.70 6.33 0.13
C GLY A 73 -5.96 6.81 -1.29
N ARG A 74 -6.87 7.77 -1.42
CA ARG A 74 -7.21 8.41 -2.69
C ARG A 74 -7.33 9.92 -2.58
N ASP A 75 -7.10 10.62 -3.69
CA ASP A 75 -7.23 12.07 -3.93
C ASP A 75 -6.44 13.01 -2.99
N THR A 76 -6.00 12.54 -1.83
CA THR A 76 -5.34 13.32 -0.79
C THR A 76 -3.82 13.15 -0.87
N ALA A 77 -3.06 14.20 -0.55
CA ALA A 77 -1.61 14.13 -0.49
C ALA A 77 -1.17 13.07 0.53
N GLY A 78 -0.30 12.16 0.13
CA GLY A 78 0.05 10.98 0.93
C GLY A 78 0.95 10.01 0.18
N LEU A 79 1.08 8.79 0.71
CA LEU A 79 1.93 7.74 0.13
C LEU A 79 1.13 6.49 -0.27
N GLY A 80 1.56 5.80 -1.32
CA GLY A 80 0.99 4.49 -1.70
C GLY A 80 -0.44 4.49 -2.25
N GLY A 81 -1.12 5.64 -2.31
CA GLY A 81 -2.48 5.80 -2.84
C GLY A 81 -2.57 6.20 -4.33
N LYS A 82 -3.75 6.64 -4.77
CA LYS A 82 -4.04 7.19 -6.13
C LYS A 82 -4.63 8.60 -6.10
N GLY A 83 -4.47 9.36 -7.19
CA GLY A 83 -5.16 10.64 -7.41
C GLY A 83 -4.73 11.82 -6.53
N GLY A 84 -3.81 11.64 -5.57
CA GLY A 84 -3.26 12.73 -4.75
C GLY A 84 -2.32 13.66 -5.54
N PRO A 85 -2.18 14.94 -5.13
CA PRO A 85 -1.40 15.94 -5.86
C PRO A 85 0.12 15.75 -5.76
N TYR A 86 0.62 15.25 -4.63
CA TYR A 86 2.04 15.04 -4.36
C TYR A 86 2.21 14.03 -3.22
N ARG A 87 3.45 13.56 -3.06
CA ARG A 87 3.84 12.71 -1.95
C ARG A 87 4.00 13.53 -0.69
N LEU A 88 3.40 13.06 0.39
CA LEU A 88 3.52 13.65 1.72
C LEU A 88 3.72 12.49 2.70
N ASP A 89 4.86 12.48 3.38
CA ASP A 89 5.21 11.46 4.36
C ASP A 89 4.94 11.97 5.77
N ALA A 90 4.18 11.20 6.55
CA ALA A 90 3.87 11.48 7.95
C ALA A 90 4.56 10.48 8.92
N GLY A 91 5.48 9.64 8.42
CA GLY A 91 6.25 8.69 9.22
C GLY A 91 5.55 7.36 9.50
N HIS A 92 4.47 7.05 8.77
CA HIS A 92 3.66 5.85 8.97
C HIS A 92 4.01 4.73 8.00
N GLN A 93 3.66 3.49 8.35
CA GLN A 93 3.82 2.34 7.44
C GLN A 93 3.06 2.57 6.13
N VAL A 94 3.77 2.47 5.00
CA VAL A 94 3.19 2.73 3.68
C VAL A 94 2.44 1.51 3.17
N TYR A 95 1.11 1.62 3.12
CA TYR A 95 0.26 0.69 2.40
C TYR A 95 0.13 1.13 0.94
N GLN A 96 0.47 0.24 0.01
CA GLN A 96 0.37 0.53 -1.41
C GLN A 96 -0.87 -0.12 -2.02
N ILE A 97 -1.60 0.66 -2.80
CA ILE A 97 -2.62 0.12 -3.71
C ILE A 97 -1.95 -0.56 -4.91
N SER A 98 -2.74 -1.37 -5.62
CA SER A 98 -2.27 -2.09 -6.81
C SER A 98 -1.82 -1.14 -7.93
N GLN A 99 -0.95 -1.61 -8.83
CA GLN A 99 -0.53 -0.80 -9.98
C GLN A 99 -1.70 -0.53 -10.93
N ALA A 100 -2.57 -1.52 -11.15
CA ALA A 100 -3.77 -1.38 -11.97
C ALA A 100 -4.67 -0.23 -11.49
N GLU A 101 -4.85 -0.06 -10.17
CA GLU A 101 -5.63 1.05 -9.62
C GLU A 101 -4.96 2.42 -9.78
N LYS A 102 -3.62 2.47 -9.77
CA LYS A 102 -2.88 3.71 -10.04
C LYS A 102 -3.00 4.11 -11.51
N ASP A 103 -3.00 3.12 -12.40
CA ASP A 103 -3.09 3.35 -13.85
C ASP A 103 -4.50 3.74 -14.28
N ALA A 104 -5.53 3.23 -13.58
CA ALA A 104 -6.94 3.55 -13.79
C ALA A 104 -7.34 4.99 -13.41
N VAL A 105 -6.42 5.80 -12.89
CA VAL A 105 -6.68 7.22 -12.61
C VAL A 105 -6.94 7.96 -13.93
N PRO A 106 -8.06 8.68 -14.08
CA PRO A 106 -8.35 9.47 -15.28
C PRO A 106 -7.33 10.59 -15.53
N GLU A 107 -7.13 10.95 -16.80
CA GLU A 107 -6.10 11.91 -17.22
C GLU A 107 -6.35 13.33 -16.71
N GLU A 108 -7.61 13.74 -16.57
CA GLU A 108 -7.99 15.03 -15.98
C GLU A 108 -7.54 15.13 -14.51
N VAL A 109 -7.67 14.04 -13.75
CA VAL A 109 -7.22 13.97 -12.35
C VAL A 109 -5.70 14.02 -12.28
N LYS A 110 -5.00 13.28 -13.16
CA LYS A 110 -3.53 13.33 -13.26
C LYS A 110 -3.03 14.74 -13.60
N LYS A 111 -3.69 15.45 -14.53
CA LYS A 111 -3.34 16.83 -14.89
C LYS A 111 -3.57 17.78 -13.71
N ALA A 112 -4.73 17.72 -13.07
CA ALA A 112 -5.03 18.54 -11.89
C ALA A 112 -4.03 18.29 -10.75
N ALA A 113 -3.66 17.03 -10.52
CA ALA A 113 -2.70 16.65 -9.48
C ALA A 113 -1.33 17.25 -9.79
N ARG A 114 -0.89 17.15 -11.05
CA ARG A 114 0.37 17.72 -11.52
C ARG A 114 0.41 19.24 -11.42
N GLU A 115 -0.68 19.93 -11.74
CA GLU A 115 -0.76 21.38 -11.59
C GLU A 115 -0.67 21.81 -10.13
N MET A 116 -1.38 21.12 -9.24
CA MET A 116 -1.32 21.39 -7.81
C MET A 116 0.07 21.11 -7.23
N GLY A 117 0.70 19.99 -7.63
CA GLY A 117 2.09 19.69 -7.26
C GLY A 117 3.09 20.74 -7.75
N LYS A 118 2.94 21.24 -8.98
CA LYS A 118 3.76 22.36 -9.51
C LYS A 118 3.56 23.65 -8.73
N LYS A 119 2.32 23.96 -8.31
CA LYS A 119 2.03 25.14 -7.50
C LYS A 119 2.66 25.02 -6.11
N ALA A 120 2.53 23.86 -5.47
CA ALA A 120 3.13 23.59 -4.16
C ALA A 120 4.66 23.62 -4.19
N PHE A 121 5.30 23.13 -5.25
CA PHE A 121 6.77 23.14 -5.37
C PHE A 121 7.37 24.54 -5.58
N LYS A 122 6.59 25.48 -6.11
CA LYS A 122 7.04 26.86 -6.38
C LYS A 122 6.89 27.79 -5.18
N GLN A 123 6.17 27.36 -4.14
CA GLN A 123 6.05 28.07 -2.87
C GLN A 123 7.23 27.70 -1.98
#